data_AF-A0A447MZZ9-F1
#
_entry.id   AF-A0A447MZZ9-F1
#
_cell.length_a   1.000
_cell.length_b   1.000
_cell.length_c   1.000
_cell.angle_alpha   90.00
_cell.angle_beta   90.00
_cell.angle_gamma   90.00
#
_symmetry.space_group_name_H-M   'P 1'
#
loop_
_entity.id
_entity.type
_entity.pdbx_description
1 polymer ?
#
loop_
_entity_poly.entity_id
_entity_poly.type
_entity_poly.pdbx_seq_one_letter_code
_entity_poly.pdbx_strand_id
1 'polypeptide(L)'
;MFTFSNEPQVLSVFNFSSDTNEYIGESDAYIAPNTGLPGNCTQVQPPEIKPGFTPVWLGEEWQLVEDHRGQIVYDKESGHQVNITELGGTL
;
A
#
# COMPACT_ATOMS: atom_id res chain seq x y z
N MET A 1 1.38 4.68 -17.81
CA MET A 1 2.23 5.84 -17.43
C MET A 1 1.37 7.09 -17.50
N PHE A 2 1.40 7.93 -16.47
CA PHE A 2 0.67 9.20 -16.45
C PHE A 2 1.15 10.13 -17.56
N THR A 3 0.24 10.89 -18.15
CA THR A 3 0.52 11.87 -19.22
C THR A 3 0.01 13.24 -18.81
N PHE A 4 0.87 14.25 -18.85
CA PHE A 4 0.49 15.63 -18.58
C PHE A 4 -0.50 16.16 -19.61
N SER A 5 -1.42 17.01 -19.16
CA SER A 5 -2.45 17.64 -19.98
C SER A 5 -2.52 19.14 -19.68
N ASN A 6 -2.83 19.97 -20.67
CA ASN A 6 -3.15 21.38 -20.48
C ASN A 6 -4.63 21.62 -20.11
N GLU A 7 -5.42 20.54 -20.04
CA GLU A 7 -6.81 20.51 -19.55
C GLU A 7 -6.88 19.71 -18.24
N PRO A 8 -7.86 20.00 -17.34
CA PRO A 8 -8.02 19.25 -16.11
C PRO A 8 -8.37 17.78 -16.37
N GLN A 9 -7.89 16.88 -15.52
CA GLN A 9 -8.18 15.44 -15.59
C GLN A 9 -8.74 14.96 -14.26
N VAL A 10 -9.61 13.97 -14.29
CA VAL A 10 -10.00 13.19 -13.10
C VAL A 10 -9.64 11.75 -13.38
N LEU A 11 -8.82 11.16 -12.50
CA LEU A 11 -8.26 9.82 -12.68
C LEU A 11 -8.51 9.01 -11.41
N SER A 12 -8.93 7.75 -11.55
CA SER A 12 -8.83 6.79 -10.45
C SER A 12 -7.35 6.51 -10.17
N VAL A 13 -6.99 6.56 -8.90
CA VAL A 13 -5.63 6.32 -8.38
C VAL A 13 -5.68 5.39 -7.18
N PHE A 14 -4.59 4.68 -6.97
CA PHE A 14 -4.37 3.79 -5.84
C PHE A 14 -3.35 4.45 -4.92
N ASN A 15 -3.76 4.71 -3.69
CA ASN A 15 -2.99 5.45 -2.71
C ASN A 15 -2.19 4.49 -1.83
N PHE A 16 -1.01 4.93 -1.42
CA PHE A 16 -0.19 4.23 -0.44
C PHE A 16 0.23 5.14 0.71
N SER A 17 0.48 4.54 1.87
CA SER A 17 1.01 5.23 3.05
C SER A 17 2.38 5.86 2.74
N SER A 18 2.60 7.11 3.13
CA SER A 18 3.92 7.75 2.99
C SER A 18 5.01 7.10 3.83
N ASP A 19 4.62 6.41 4.90
CA ASP A 19 5.56 5.89 5.90
C ASP A 19 5.93 4.44 5.60
N THR A 20 4.97 3.65 5.12
CA THR A 20 5.12 2.20 4.92
C THR A 20 4.94 1.74 3.48
N ASN A 21 4.49 2.63 2.58
CA ASN A 21 4.10 2.32 1.20
C ASN A 21 2.98 1.26 1.08
N GLU A 22 2.32 0.92 2.18
CA GLU A 22 1.17 0.00 2.18
C GLU A 22 0.00 0.62 1.43
N TYR A 23 -0.72 -0.19 0.66
CA TYR A 23 -1.96 0.23 0.01
C TYR A 23 -2.99 0.68 1.05
N ILE A 24 -3.54 1.89 0.87
CA ILE A 24 -4.52 2.49 1.80
C ILE A 24 -5.88 2.81 1.14
N GLY A 25 -6.04 2.52 -0.15
CA GLY A 25 -7.33 2.64 -0.83
C GLY A 25 -7.27 3.29 -2.21
N GLU A 26 -8.40 3.19 -2.92
CA GLU A 26 -8.65 3.79 -4.22
C GLU A 26 -9.42 5.10 -4.05
N SER A 27 -9.11 6.10 -4.87
CA SER A 27 -9.85 7.36 -4.93
C SER A 27 -9.79 8.00 -6.31
N ASP A 28 -10.69 8.94 -6.58
CA ASP A 28 -10.58 9.83 -7.73
C ASP A 28 -9.69 11.03 -7.38
N ALA A 29 -8.68 11.30 -8.21
CA ALA A 29 -7.80 12.46 -8.10
C ALA A 29 -8.10 13.47 -9.21
N TYR A 30 -8.39 14.72 -8.81
CA TYR A 30 -8.40 15.86 -9.72
C TYR A 30 -6.97 16.33 -9.99
N ILE A 31 -6.58 16.37 -11.26
CA ILE A 31 -5.29 16.84 -11.74
C ILE A 31 -5.49 18.16 -12.46
N ALA A 32 -4.89 19.23 -11.93
CA ALA A 32 -4.95 20.54 -12.57
C ALA A 32 -4.14 20.55 -13.89
N PRO A 33 -4.51 21.41 -14.85
CA PRO A 33 -3.70 21.66 -16.04
C PRO A 33 -2.22 21.83 -15.75
N ASN A 34 -1.38 21.14 -16.51
CA ASN A 34 0.08 21.19 -16.47
C ASN A 34 0.68 20.78 -15.10
N THR A 35 -0.01 19.93 -14.34
CA THR A 35 0.47 19.34 -13.08
C THR A 35 0.57 17.82 -13.16
N GLY A 36 1.25 17.20 -12.19
CA GLY A 36 1.45 15.75 -12.10
C GLY A 36 0.44 15.06 -11.18
N LEU A 37 0.55 13.73 -11.08
CA LEU A 37 -0.18 12.97 -10.07
C LEU A 37 0.15 13.47 -8.65
N PRO A 38 -0.81 13.42 -7.71
CA PRO A 38 -0.54 13.61 -6.30
C PRO A 38 0.58 12.70 -5.79
N GLY A 39 1.27 13.15 -4.75
CA GLY A 39 2.23 12.29 -4.06
C GLY A 39 1.56 11.05 -3.47
N ASN A 40 2.34 9.99 -3.33
CA ASN A 40 1.92 8.73 -2.69
C ASN A 40 0.70 8.05 -3.33
N CYS A 41 0.56 8.18 -4.65
CA CYS A 41 -0.42 7.44 -5.43
C CYS A 41 0.18 6.94 -6.74
N THR A 42 -0.48 5.95 -7.34
CA THR A 42 -0.14 5.39 -8.64
C THR A 42 -1.41 5.06 -9.43
N GLN A 43 -1.31 5.00 -10.76
CA GLN A 43 -2.38 4.48 -11.61
C GLN A 43 -2.25 2.97 -11.84
N VAL A 44 -1.21 2.34 -11.29
CA VAL A 44 -1.03 0.89 -11.34
C VAL A 44 -1.97 0.27 -10.31
N GLN A 45 -2.88 -0.59 -10.76
CA GLN A 45 -3.81 -1.29 -9.87
C GLN A 45 -3.05 -2.26 -8.94
N PRO A 46 -3.34 -2.27 -7.63
CA PRO A 46 -2.79 -3.26 -6.73
C PRO A 46 -3.30 -4.66 -7.11
N PRO A 47 -2.53 -5.72 -6.83
CA PRO A 47 -3.01 -7.08 -6.97
C PRO A 47 -4.21 -7.32 -6.04
N GLU A 48 -4.98 -8.36 -6.34
CA GLU A 48 -6.02 -8.83 -5.43
C GLU A 48 -5.41 -9.14 -4.06
N ILE A 49 -5.99 -8.53 -3.01
CA ILE A 49 -5.55 -8.72 -1.64
C ILE A 49 -5.92 -10.13 -1.20
N LYS A 50 -4.90 -10.90 -0.80
CA LYS A 50 -5.07 -12.25 -0.25
C LYS A 50 -5.09 -12.18 1.27
N PRO A 51 -5.88 -13.03 1.97
CA PRO A 51 -5.83 -13.12 3.42
C PRO A 51 -4.40 -13.31 3.94
N GLY A 52 -3.99 -12.50 4.91
CA GLY A 52 -2.63 -12.53 5.48
C GLY A 52 -1.56 -11.84 4.64
N PHE A 53 -1.94 -11.05 3.63
CA PHE A 53 -1.02 -10.25 2.83
C PHE A 53 -1.52 -8.82 2.65
N THR A 54 -0.59 -7.89 2.51
CA THR A 54 -0.85 -6.48 2.17
C THR A 54 -0.01 -6.06 0.97
N PRO A 55 -0.59 -5.37 -0.04
CA PRO A 55 0.20 -4.78 -1.13
C PRO A 55 1.04 -3.60 -0.64
N VAL A 56 2.32 -3.59 -1.01
CA VAL A 56 3.29 -2.51 -0.72
C VAL A 56 3.85 -1.98 -2.04
N TRP A 57 3.86 -0.66 -2.21
CA TRP A 57 4.39 -0.02 -3.41
C TRP A 57 5.93 0.05 -3.37
N LEU A 58 6.58 -0.47 -4.42
CA LEU A 58 8.04 -0.47 -4.55
C LEU A 58 8.58 0.70 -5.40
N GLY A 59 7.71 1.61 -5.86
CA GLY A 59 8.07 2.71 -6.76
C GLY A 59 7.65 2.48 -8.20
N GLU A 60 7.61 1.22 -8.64
CA GLU A 60 7.24 0.84 -10.02
C GLU A 60 6.13 -0.21 -10.07
N GLU A 61 6.08 -1.09 -9.07
CA GLU A 61 5.10 -2.16 -8.97
C GLU A 61 4.66 -2.40 -7.52
N TRP A 62 3.57 -3.13 -7.37
CA TRP A 62 3.07 -3.60 -6.08
C TRP A 62 3.65 -4.97 -5.75
N GLN A 63 4.11 -5.13 -4.51
CA GLN A 63 4.50 -6.41 -3.95
C GLN A 63 3.50 -6.85 -2.87
N LEU A 64 3.04 -8.11 -2.92
CA LEU A 64 2.32 -8.69 -1.79
C LEU A 64 3.31 -9.09 -0.70
N VAL A 65 3.18 -8.46 0.47
CA VAL A 65 4.01 -8.73 1.64
C VAL A 65 3.16 -9.44 2.68
N GLU A 66 3.73 -10.45 3.36
CA GLU A 66 3.03 -11.14 4.44
C GLU A 66 2.68 -10.16 5.57
N ASP A 67 1.41 -10.17 5.94
CA ASP A 67 0.84 -9.36 7.00
C ASP A 67 0.33 -10.26 8.13
N HIS A 68 1.20 -10.46 9.11
CA HIS A 68 0.90 -11.26 10.31
C HIS A 68 0.36 -10.39 11.46
N ARG A 69 0.09 -9.10 11.22
CA ARG A 69 -0.43 -8.20 12.25
C ARG A 69 -1.81 -8.67 12.73
N GLY A 70 -2.09 -8.47 14.01
CA GLY A 70 -3.33 -8.93 14.64
C GLY A 70 -3.40 -10.44 14.92
N GLN A 71 -2.38 -11.21 14.54
CA GLN A 71 -2.21 -12.58 15.01
C GLN A 71 -1.61 -12.59 16.42
N ILE A 72 -2.12 -13.52 17.25
CA ILE A 72 -1.58 -13.79 18.57
C ILE A 72 -0.54 -14.89 18.42
N VAL A 73 0.72 -14.56 18.67
CA VAL A 73 1.81 -15.54 18.67
C VAL A 73 2.39 -15.68 20.08
N TYR A 74 2.95 -16.84 20.39
CA TYR A 74 3.53 -17.12 21.70
C TYR A 74 5.04 -17.32 21.57
N ASP A 75 5.80 -16.66 22.46
CA ASP A 75 7.23 -16.86 22.58
C ASP A 75 7.52 -18.32 23.01
N LYS A 76 8.37 -19.02 22.26
CA LYS A 76 8.59 -20.46 22.45
C LYS A 76 9.33 -20.79 23.75
N GLU A 77 10.08 -19.84 24.30
CA GLU A 77 10.88 -20.04 25.51
C GLU A 77 10.11 -19.70 26.79
N SER A 78 9.35 -18.61 26.78
CA SER A 78 8.62 -18.10 27.94
C SER A 78 7.13 -18.44 27.94
N GLY A 79 6.56 -18.81 26.78
CA GLY A 79 5.12 -18.99 26.59
C GLY A 79 4.31 -17.68 26.65
N HIS A 80 4.97 -16.53 26.69
CA HIS A 80 4.29 -15.23 26.72
C HIS A 80 3.71 -14.86 25.38
N GLN A 81 2.56 -14.19 25.43
CA GLN A 81 1.91 -13.63 24.25
C GLN A 81 2.71 -12.45 23.69
N VAL A 82 2.95 -12.48 22.39
CA VAL A 82 3.57 -11.39 21.62
C VAL A 82 2.60 -10.97 20.51
N ASN A 83 2.45 -9.65 20.33
CA ASN A 83 1.65 -9.09 19.25
C ASN A 83 2.58 -8.67 18.11
N ILE A 84 2.28 -9.08 16.88
CA ILE A 84 3.01 -8.63 15.68
C ILE A 84 2.42 -7.29 15.24
N THR A 85 3.27 -6.27 15.10
CA THR A 85 2.89 -4.90 14.71
C THR A 85 3.47 -4.45 13.37
N GLU A 86 4.41 -5.20 12.80
CA GLU A 86 5.09 -4.90 11.55
C GLU A 86 4.90 -6.02 10.52
N LEU A 87 5.06 -5.69 9.23
CA LEU A 87 4.98 -6.64 8.12
C LEU A 87 6.15 -7.63 8.15
N GLY A 88 5.92 -8.86 7.68
CA GLY A 88 6.96 -9.89 7.54
C GLY A 88 7.48 -10.52 8.84
N GLY A 89 6.86 -10.24 10.00
CA GLY A 89 7.28 -10.79 11.28
C GLY A 89 7.12 -12.31 11.35
N THR A 90 8.23 -13.06 11.35
CA THR A 90 8.29 -14.48 11.73
C THR A 90 9.02 -14.65 13.06
N LEU A 91 8.47 -15.49 13.96
CA LEU A 91 9.12 -15.94 15.21
C LEU A 91 10.15 -17.07 14.99
#